data_AF-C6LMN4-F1
#
_entry.id   AF-C6LMN4-F1
#
_cell.length_a   1.000
_cell.length_b   1.000
_cell.length_c   1.000
_cell.angle_alpha   90.00
_cell.angle_beta   90.00
_cell.angle_gamma   90.00
#
_symmetry.space_group_name_H-M   'P 1'
#
loop_
_entity.id
_entity.type
_entity.pdbx_description
1 polymer ?
#
loop_
_entity_poly.entity_id
_entity_poly.type
_entity_poly.pdbx_seq_one_letter_code
_entity_poly.pdbx_strand_id
1 'polypeptide(L)'
;MVEKMTEGYRSMKIGEVKIYPCFAENPPRTGKYEEKSWQYARNGLAESDIVLDSQGYLIDGYCWYLLALEHELTHVPVRYGKQQIIRAYHRKSGRLYTWRLLEALNDCAAAGDRAVVHTRQGVRTVTVAEVGEYRPEEYKEPLRTVIRVKKKQI
;
A
#
# COMPACT_ATOMS: atom_id res chain seq x y z
N MET A 1 24.86 -18.92 5.77
CA MET A 1 23.50 -19.24 6.26
C MET A 1 22.55 -19.02 5.09
N VAL A 2 21.74 -20.02 4.75
CA VAL A 2 20.76 -19.90 3.66
C VAL A 2 19.44 -19.47 4.29
N GLU A 3 19.06 -18.21 4.06
CA GLU A 3 17.77 -17.68 4.51
C GLU A 3 16.65 -18.43 3.79
N LYS A 4 15.76 -19.04 4.56
CA LYS A 4 14.46 -19.51 4.05
C LYS A 4 13.67 -18.28 3.65
N MET A 5 13.68 -17.92 2.37
CA MET A 5 12.71 -16.98 1.83
C MET A 5 11.32 -17.61 1.95
N THR A 6 10.47 -17.00 2.76
CA THR A 6 9.06 -17.32 2.87
C THR A 6 8.39 -17.18 1.51
N GLU A 7 7.44 -18.06 1.23
CA GLU A 7 6.73 -18.14 -0.05
C GLU A 7 6.19 -16.76 -0.48
N GLY A 8 6.65 -16.26 -1.63
CA GLY A 8 6.27 -14.95 -2.17
C GLY A 8 7.32 -13.83 -2.06
N TYR A 9 8.38 -14.00 -1.28
CA TYR A 9 9.49 -13.04 -1.19
C TYR A 9 10.63 -13.36 -2.17
N ARG A 10 11.29 -12.31 -2.66
CA ARG A 10 12.46 -12.36 -3.56
C ARG A 10 13.56 -11.46 -3.01
N SER A 11 14.82 -11.88 -3.16
CA SER A 11 15.96 -10.97 -2.96
C SER A 11 16.01 -9.96 -4.10
N MET A 12 16.15 -8.68 -3.79
CA MET A 12 16.29 -7.60 -4.76
C MET A 12 17.43 -6.68 -4.36
N LYS A 13 18.18 -6.18 -5.33
CA LYS A 13 19.20 -5.15 -5.07
C LYS A 13 18.53 -3.87 -4.60
N ILE A 14 19.05 -3.28 -3.54
CA ILE A 14 18.42 -2.09 -2.95
C ILE A 14 18.33 -0.92 -3.94
N GLY A 15 19.35 -0.74 -4.79
CA GLY A 15 19.38 0.31 -5.81
C GLY A 15 18.41 0.12 -6.98
N GLU A 16 17.77 -1.05 -7.10
CA GLU A 16 16.73 -1.29 -8.11
C GLU A 16 15.33 -0.92 -7.59
N VAL A 17 15.18 -0.70 -6.28
CA VAL A 17 13.90 -0.31 -5.67
C VAL A 17 13.58 1.13 -6.06
N LYS A 18 12.43 1.34 -6.71
CA LYS A 18 12.00 2.69 -7.11
C LYS A 18 11.17 3.33 -6.01
N ILE A 19 11.43 4.60 -5.72
CA ILE A 19 10.73 5.33 -4.66
C ILE A 19 9.91 6.45 -5.31
N TYR A 20 8.61 6.51 -5.00
CA TYR A 20 7.79 7.67 -5.39
C TYR A 20 8.25 8.92 -4.62
N PRO A 21 8.31 10.11 -5.24
CA PRO A 21 8.76 11.35 -4.59
C PRO A 21 8.05 11.64 -3.26
N CYS A 22 6.75 11.32 -3.17
CA CYS A 22 5.95 11.55 -1.97
C CYS A 22 6.47 10.84 -0.71
N PHE A 23 7.22 9.73 -0.84
CA PHE A 23 7.84 9.06 0.31
C PHE A 23 9.01 9.87 0.86
N ALA A 24 9.82 10.48 -0.01
CA ALA A 24 10.91 11.35 0.41
C ALA A 24 10.38 12.65 1.04
N GLU A 25 9.30 13.21 0.49
CA GLU A 25 8.65 14.41 1.01
C GLU A 25 7.94 14.20 2.36
N ASN A 26 7.55 12.96 2.66
CA ASN A 26 6.82 12.60 3.89
C ASN A 26 7.60 11.52 4.65
N PRO A 27 8.75 11.86 5.26
CA PRO A 27 9.56 10.88 5.97
C PRO A 27 8.78 10.26 7.14
N PRO A 28 9.10 9.02 7.54
CA PRO A 28 8.49 8.40 8.69
C PRO A 28 8.64 9.27 9.95
N ARG A 29 7.62 9.26 10.81
CA ARG A 29 7.74 9.87 12.14
C ARG A 29 8.86 9.20 12.93
N THR A 30 9.62 9.98 13.70
CA THR A 30 10.77 9.51 14.48
C THR A 30 10.46 8.25 15.30
N GLY A 31 9.40 8.26 16.10
CA GLY A 31 9.04 7.07 16.90
C GLY A 31 8.70 5.83 16.07
N LYS A 32 8.09 6.00 14.88
CA LYS A 32 7.83 4.87 13.96
C LYS A 32 9.15 4.32 13.40
N TYR A 33 10.11 5.20 13.11
CA TYR A 33 11.43 4.79 12.63
C TYR A 33 12.22 4.06 13.71
N GLU A 34 12.28 4.63 14.92
CA GLU A 34 12.98 4.05 16.07
C GLU A 34 12.42 2.66 16.43
N GLU A 35 11.10 2.51 16.47
CA GLU A 35 10.47 1.21 16.70
C GLU A 35 10.94 0.16 15.67
N LYS A 36 11.04 0.56 14.40
CA LYS A 36 11.54 -0.30 13.32
C LYS A 36 13.03 -0.57 13.43
N SER A 37 13.82 0.39 13.87
CA SER A 37 15.25 0.21 14.15
C SER A 37 15.47 -0.83 15.26
N TRP A 38 14.70 -0.77 16.34
CA TRP A 38 14.73 -1.80 17.39
C TRP A 38 14.33 -3.19 16.89
N GLN A 39 13.30 -3.28 16.04
CA GLN A 39 12.92 -4.55 15.40
C GLN A 39 14.05 -5.09 14.52
N TYR A 40 14.69 -4.24 13.73
CA TYR A 40 15.84 -4.60 12.91
C TYR A 40 17.02 -5.08 13.75
N ALA A 41 17.38 -4.36 14.82
CA ALA A 41 18.48 -4.77 15.70
C ALA A 41 18.26 -6.16 16.32
N ARG A 42 17.00 -6.54 16.57
CA ARG A 42 16.63 -7.83 17.15
C ARG A 42 16.61 -8.97 16.13
N ASN A 43 16.03 -8.73 14.95
CA ASN A 43 15.63 -9.79 14.01
C ASN A 43 16.20 -9.61 12.59
N GLY A 44 17.01 -8.58 12.36
CA GLY A 44 17.44 -8.18 11.02
C GLY A 44 16.25 -7.88 10.11
N LEU A 45 16.30 -8.38 8.88
CA LEU A 45 15.23 -8.25 7.88
C LEU A 45 14.20 -9.40 7.90
N ALA A 46 14.27 -10.32 8.86
CA ALA A 46 13.38 -11.48 8.89
C ALA A 46 11.88 -11.11 8.99
N GLU A 47 11.57 -9.97 9.61
CA GLU A 47 10.21 -9.42 9.74
C GLU A 47 9.95 -8.26 8.77
N SER A 48 10.86 -8.04 7.81
CA SER A 48 10.68 -6.96 6.84
C SER A 48 9.58 -7.30 5.83
N ASP A 49 8.73 -6.31 5.56
CA ASP A 49 7.66 -6.39 4.58
C ASP A 49 7.80 -5.21 3.62
N ILE A 50 8.77 -5.31 2.71
CA ILE A 50 8.97 -4.35 1.61
C ILE A 50 8.09 -4.80 0.45
N VAL A 51 7.09 -4.00 0.14
CA VAL A 51 6.08 -4.31 -0.87
C VAL A 51 6.29 -3.42 -2.07
N LEU A 52 6.47 -4.02 -3.24
CA LEU A 52 6.62 -3.30 -4.50
C LEU A 52 5.43 -3.53 -5.42
N ASP A 53 5.11 -2.55 -6.27
CA ASP A 53 4.20 -2.76 -7.40
C ASP A 53 4.89 -3.54 -8.53
N SER A 54 4.12 -3.89 -9.56
CA SER A 54 4.62 -4.64 -10.72
C SER A 54 5.73 -3.94 -11.50
N GLN A 55 5.91 -2.63 -11.32
CA GLN A 55 6.95 -1.82 -11.97
C GLN A 55 8.18 -1.60 -11.08
N GLY A 56 8.17 -2.15 -9.86
CA GLY A 56 9.25 -2.05 -8.88
C GLY A 56 9.20 -0.80 -8.00
N TYR A 57 8.09 -0.06 -7.99
CA TYR A 57 7.92 1.06 -7.06
C TYR A 57 7.43 0.61 -5.70
N LEU A 58 7.95 1.25 -4.65
CA LEU A 58 7.58 0.99 -3.27
C LEU A 58 6.11 1.37 -3.01
N ILE A 59 5.33 0.37 -2.56
CA ILE A 59 3.96 0.53 -2.06
C ILE A 59 3.97 0.71 -0.53
N ASP A 60 4.71 -0.15 0.18
CA ASP A 60 4.82 -0.12 1.64
C ASP A 60 6.19 -0.67 2.09
N GLY A 61 6.54 -0.44 3.36
CA GLY A 61 7.81 -0.87 3.93
C GLY A 61 8.93 0.18 3.88
N TYR A 62 8.60 1.47 3.73
CA TYR A 62 9.61 2.52 3.58
C TYR A 62 10.61 2.60 4.74
N CYS A 63 10.19 2.36 5.99
CA CYS A 63 11.12 2.29 7.11
C CYS A 63 12.15 1.16 6.94
N TRP A 64 11.73 -0.01 6.45
CA TRP A 64 12.63 -1.13 6.21
C TRP A 64 13.63 -0.82 5.09
N TYR A 65 13.17 -0.17 4.01
CA TYR A 65 14.04 0.32 2.95
C TYR A 65 15.11 1.30 3.48
N LEU A 66 14.70 2.27 4.30
CA LEU A 66 15.63 3.24 4.90
C LEU A 66 16.64 2.57 5.83
N LEU A 67 16.20 1.64 6.68
CA LEU A 67 17.11 0.87 7.54
C LEU A 67 18.11 0.05 6.72
N ALA A 68 17.67 -0.55 5.61
CA ALA A 68 18.56 -1.29 4.74
C ALA A 68 19.62 -0.39 4.08
N LEU A 69 19.27 0.86 3.73
CA LEU A 69 20.25 1.85 3.27
C LEU A 69 21.22 2.25 4.38
N GLU A 70 20.71 2.55 5.58
CA GLU A 70 21.52 2.95 6.76
C GLU A 70 22.56 1.89 7.12
N HIS A 71 22.19 0.62 7.02
CA HIS A 71 23.08 -0.51 7.28
C HIS A 71 23.86 -1.00 6.05
N GLU A 72 23.89 -0.21 4.97
CA GLU A 72 24.66 -0.46 3.75
C GLU A 72 24.39 -1.85 3.13
N LEU A 73 23.15 -2.34 3.26
CA LEU A 73 22.77 -3.63 2.71
C LEU A 73 22.72 -3.56 1.19
N THR A 74 23.27 -4.58 0.54
CA THR A 74 23.27 -4.66 -0.93
C THR A 74 21.94 -5.18 -1.48
N HIS A 75 21.23 -6.00 -0.70
CA HIS A 75 19.99 -6.66 -1.09
C HIS A 75 18.98 -6.64 0.05
N VAL A 76 17.70 -6.66 -0.32
CA VAL A 76 16.56 -6.72 0.60
C VAL A 76 15.56 -7.77 0.12
N PRO A 77 14.85 -8.46 1.03
CA PRO A 77 13.72 -9.28 0.65
C PRO A 77 12.54 -8.36 0.32
N VAL A 78 11.92 -8.61 -0.83
CA VAL A 78 10.74 -7.86 -1.29
C VAL A 78 9.65 -8.84 -1.71
N ARG A 79 8.40 -8.41 -1.62
CA ARG A 79 7.28 -9.08 -2.30
C ARG A 79 6.58 -8.12 -3.24
N TYR A 80 5.97 -8.68 -4.27
CA TYR A 80 5.14 -7.91 -5.18
C TYR A 80 3.70 -7.89 -4.69
N GLY A 81 3.15 -6.70 -4.57
CA GLY A 81 1.78 -6.45 -4.16
C GLY A 81 1.04 -5.59 -5.18
N LYS A 82 -0.23 -5.37 -4.90
CA LYS A 82 -1.06 -4.42 -5.63
C LYS A 82 -1.61 -3.41 -4.64
N GLN A 83 -1.87 -2.22 -5.13
CA GLN A 83 -2.59 -1.21 -4.38
C GLN A 83 -3.64 -0.64 -5.34
N GLN A 84 -4.91 -0.93 -5.10
CA GLN A 84 -5.99 -0.44 -5.96
C GLN A 84 -6.77 0.69 -5.30
N ILE A 85 -7.52 1.41 -6.13
CA ILE A 85 -8.50 2.42 -5.75
C ILE A 85 -9.85 2.06 -6.34
N ILE A 86 -10.91 2.61 -5.75
CA ILE A 86 -12.22 2.71 -6.39
C ILE A 86 -12.54 4.18 -6.60
N ARG A 87 -13.24 4.50 -7.70
CA ARG A 87 -14.04 5.72 -7.79
C ARG A 87 -15.50 5.34 -7.64
N ALA A 88 -16.19 6.07 -6.79
CA ALA A 88 -17.54 5.70 -6.38
C ALA A 88 -18.38 6.95 -6.09
N TYR A 89 -19.69 6.79 -6.18
CA TYR A 89 -20.66 7.85 -5.89
C TYR A 89 -21.56 7.46 -4.71
N HIS A 90 -22.03 8.45 -3.96
CA HIS A 90 -23.03 8.26 -2.90
C HIS A 90 -24.44 8.08 -3.46
N ARG A 91 -24.78 8.79 -4.55
CA ARG A 91 -26.07 8.72 -5.26
C ARG A 91 -25.81 8.55 -6.75
N LYS A 92 -26.68 7.81 -7.44
CA LYS A 92 -26.57 7.57 -8.89
C LYS A 92 -26.47 8.91 -9.63
N SER A 93 -25.51 9.04 -10.54
CA SER A 93 -25.16 10.29 -11.26
C SER A 93 -24.62 11.44 -10.39
N GLY A 94 -24.24 11.16 -9.14
CA GLY A 94 -23.59 12.14 -8.27
C GLY A 94 -22.09 12.28 -8.54
N ARG A 95 -21.45 13.20 -7.80
CA ARG A 95 -20.00 13.38 -7.83
C ARG A 95 -19.27 12.06 -7.50
N LEU A 96 -18.25 11.75 -8.29
CA LEU A 96 -17.30 10.68 -8.01
C LEU A 96 -16.27 11.13 -6.98
N TYR A 97 -15.95 10.22 -6.08
CA TYR A 97 -14.93 10.36 -5.07
C TYR A 97 -14.05 9.11 -5.11
N THR A 98 -12.79 9.26 -4.74
CA THR A 98 -11.79 8.19 -4.80
C THR A 98 -11.48 7.67 -3.40
N TRP A 99 -11.41 6.35 -3.25
CA TRP A 99 -10.96 5.68 -2.04
C TRP A 99 -9.94 4.60 -2.36
N ARG A 100 -8.99 4.40 -1.44
CA ARG A 100 -7.99 3.35 -1.52
C ARG A 100 -8.56 2.02 -1.00
N LEU A 101 -8.33 0.93 -1.73
CA LEU A 101 -8.63 -0.42 -1.26
C LEU A 101 -7.56 -0.87 -0.26
N LEU A 102 -7.95 -1.54 0.82
CA LEU A 102 -6.99 -2.26 1.64
C LEU A 102 -6.43 -3.44 0.84
N GLU A 103 -5.23 -3.91 1.17
CA GLU A 103 -4.58 -4.99 0.43
C GLU A 103 -5.48 -6.22 0.28
N ALA A 104 -6.13 -6.64 1.36
CA ALA A 104 -7.07 -7.76 1.39
C ALA A 104 -8.34 -7.56 0.51
N LEU A 105 -8.58 -6.34 0.02
CA LEU A 105 -9.72 -6.00 -0.83
C LEU A 105 -9.31 -5.74 -2.29
N ASN A 106 -8.03 -5.84 -2.62
CA ASN A 106 -7.61 -5.82 -4.02
C ASN A 106 -8.29 -6.96 -4.78
N ASP A 107 -8.63 -6.70 -6.05
CA ASP A 107 -9.32 -7.59 -6.98
C ASP A 107 -10.74 -8.02 -6.51
N CYS A 108 -11.22 -7.48 -5.38
CA CYS A 108 -12.53 -7.81 -4.82
C CYS A 108 -13.63 -6.82 -5.21
N ALA A 109 -13.31 -5.67 -5.81
CA ALA A 109 -14.27 -4.67 -6.26
C ALA A 109 -14.50 -4.73 -7.77
N ALA A 110 -15.73 -4.46 -8.21
CA ALA A 110 -16.09 -4.25 -9.60
C ALA A 110 -17.10 -3.10 -9.74
N ALA A 111 -17.24 -2.54 -10.94
CA ALA A 111 -18.26 -1.54 -11.22
C ALA A 111 -19.67 -2.08 -10.90
N GLY A 112 -20.47 -1.27 -10.20
CA GLY A 112 -21.79 -1.63 -9.71
C GLY A 112 -21.82 -2.27 -8.32
N ASP A 113 -20.68 -2.70 -7.77
CA ASP A 113 -20.60 -3.18 -6.39
C ASP A 113 -20.90 -2.06 -5.39
N ARG A 114 -21.34 -2.44 -4.19
CA ARG A 114 -21.44 -1.52 -3.06
C ARG A 114 -20.17 -1.58 -2.22
N ALA A 115 -19.59 -0.43 -1.89
CA ALA A 115 -18.46 -0.36 -0.96
C ALA A 115 -18.87 0.39 0.31
N VAL A 116 -18.38 -0.07 1.46
CA VAL A 116 -18.45 0.68 2.72
C VAL A 116 -17.12 1.37 2.92
N VAL A 117 -17.14 2.69 3.12
CA VAL A 117 -15.96 3.55 3.08
C VAL A 117 -15.89 4.47 4.28
N HIS A 118 -14.68 4.86 4.66
CA HIS A 118 -14.47 5.98 5.58
C HIS A 118 -14.62 7.31 4.84
N THR A 119 -15.44 8.21 5.38
CA THR A 119 -15.58 9.60 4.91
C THR A 119 -15.19 10.56 6.02
N ARG A 120 -15.15 11.88 5.72
CA ARG A 120 -15.01 12.91 6.77
C ARG A 120 -16.18 12.92 7.75
N GLN A 121 -17.36 12.49 7.32
CA GLN A 121 -18.61 12.46 8.11
C GLN A 121 -18.90 11.07 8.69
N GLY A 122 -17.88 10.22 8.82
CA GLY A 122 -18.02 8.84 9.31
C GLY A 122 -18.20 7.80 8.20
N VAL A 123 -18.70 6.63 8.56
CA VAL A 123 -18.79 5.47 7.66
C VAL A 123 -20.01 5.60 6.75
N ARG A 124 -19.82 5.42 5.45
CA ARG A 124 -20.90 5.50 4.43
C ARG A 124 -20.84 4.33 3.47
N THR A 125 -21.97 4.07 2.80
CA THR A 125 -22.00 3.19 1.63
C THR A 125 -21.94 4.04 0.36
N VAL A 126 -21.17 3.59 -0.63
CA VAL A 126 -21.09 4.13 -1.98
C VAL A 126 -21.30 3.02 -3.03
N THR A 127 -21.58 3.41 -4.27
CA THR A 127 -21.62 2.48 -5.41
C THR A 127 -20.35 2.69 -6.25
N VAL A 128 -19.62 1.61 -6.48
CA VAL A 128 -18.40 1.59 -7.28
C VAL A 128 -18.75 1.90 -8.73
N ALA A 129 -18.09 2.91 -9.30
CA ALA A 129 -18.19 3.24 -10.72
C ALA A 129 -17.03 2.63 -11.50
N GLU A 130 -15.81 2.71 -10.96
CA GLU A 130 -14.62 2.11 -11.57
C GLU A 130 -13.63 1.63 -10.50
N VAL A 131 -12.74 0.74 -10.92
CA VAL A 131 -11.59 0.25 -10.16
C VAL A 131 -10.34 0.59 -10.95
N GLY A 132 -9.31 1.09 -10.28
CA GLY A 132 -8.04 1.45 -10.89
C GLY A 132 -6.86 1.10 -9.99
N GLU A 133 -5.66 1.27 -10.53
CA GLU A 133 -4.42 1.18 -9.75
C GLU A 133 -4.18 2.48 -8.96
N TYR A 134 -3.64 2.35 -7.77
CA TYR A 134 -3.22 3.49 -6.97
C TYR A 134 -1.84 3.96 -7.42
N ARG A 135 -1.78 5.23 -7.82
CA ARG A 135 -0.54 5.93 -8.19
C ARG A 135 -0.38 7.13 -7.27
N PRO A 136 0.50 7.09 -6.27
CA PRO A 136 0.62 8.15 -5.25
C PRO A 136 0.78 9.56 -5.85
N GLU A 137 1.48 9.69 -6.97
CA GLU A 137 1.72 10.95 -7.68
C GLU A 137 0.46 11.64 -8.19
N GLU A 138 -0.65 10.91 -8.38
CA GLU A 138 -1.92 11.47 -8.85
C GLU A 138 -2.71 12.17 -7.73
N TYR A 139 -2.28 12.05 -6.47
CA TYR A 139 -3.04 12.48 -5.29
C TYR A 139 -2.24 13.42 -4.38
N LYS A 140 -2.78 14.63 -4.16
CA LYS A 140 -2.17 15.61 -3.22
C LYS A 140 -2.42 15.30 -1.75
N GLU A 141 -3.53 14.64 -1.43
CA GLU A 141 -3.89 14.26 -0.06
C GLU A 141 -4.01 12.73 0.05
N PRO A 142 -3.70 12.14 1.22
CA PRO A 142 -3.91 10.72 1.45
C PRO A 142 -5.38 10.32 1.22
N LEU A 143 -5.57 9.26 0.44
CA LEU A 143 -6.90 8.70 0.20
C LEU A 143 -7.43 7.99 1.45
N ARG A 144 -8.71 8.20 1.74
CA ARG A 144 -9.43 7.39 2.74
C ARG A 144 -9.64 5.98 2.21
N THR A 145 -9.89 5.04 3.11
CA THR A 145 -9.95 3.62 2.80
C THR A 145 -11.36 3.08 2.62
N VAL A 146 -11.46 2.05 1.80
CA VAL A 146 -12.58 1.12 1.75
C VAL A 146 -12.46 0.13 2.91
N ILE A 147 -13.55 -0.08 3.64
CA ILE A 147 -13.64 -1.01 4.78
C ILE A 147 -14.03 -2.40 4.29
N ARG A 148 -15.02 -2.47 3.39
CA ARG A 148 -15.49 -3.73 2.79
C ARG A 148 -16.18 -3.49 1.46
N VAL A 149 -16.18 -4.50 0.62
CA VAL A 149 -16.94 -4.57 -0.63
C VAL A 149 -18.10 -5.55 -0.47
N LYS A 150 -19.25 -5.20 -1.03
CA LYS A 150 -20.46 -6.03 -1.12
C LYS A 150 -20.81 -6.19 -2.59
N LYS A 151 -20.83 -7.43 -3.05
CA LYS A 151 -21.16 -7.75 -4.44
C LYS A 151 -22.57 -7.26 -4.79
N LYS A 152 -22.73 -6.74 -6.00
CA LYS A 152 -24.05 -6.46 -6.57
C LYS A 152 -24.86 -7.76 -6.57
N GLN A 153 -26.09 -7.71 -6.06
CA GLN A 153 -27.04 -8.82 -6.22
C GLN A 153 -27.43 -8.89 -7.70
N ILE A 154 -27.22 -10.07 -8.29
CA ILE A 154 -27.64 -10.41 -9.66
C ILE A 154 -29.15 -10.62 -9.66
#